data_AF-A0A8I0G667-F1
#
_entry.id   AF-A0A8I0G667-F1
#
_cell.length_a   1.000
_cell.length_b   1.000
_cell.length_c   1.000
_cell.angle_alpha   90.00
_cell.angle_beta   90.00
_cell.angle_gamma   90.00
#
_symmetry.space_group_name_H-M   'P 1'
#
loop_
_entity.id
_entity.type
_entity.pdbx_description
1 polymer ?
#
loop_
_entity_poly.entity_id
_entity_poly.type
_entity_poly.pdbx_seq_one_letter_code
_entity_poly.pdbx_strand_id
1 'polypeptide(L)' 'MNDFHLFSIHINNKDINNAMLVLRDKAESVARRIMVKARVCVPSCTGKLFWSWVQVMTPTY' A
#
# COMPACT_ATOMS: atom_id res chain seq x y z
N MET A 1 -13.27 -10.78 -5.54
CA MET A 1 -12.83 -9.42 -5.94
C MET A 1 -11.35 -9.32 -5.63
N ASN A 2 -10.47 -9.00 -6.59
CA ASN A 2 -9.01 -9.08 -6.40
C ASN A 2 -8.54 -7.97 -5.44
N ASP A 3 -7.76 -8.30 -4.40
CA ASP A 3 -7.21 -7.33 -3.44
C ASP A 3 -6.42 -6.21 -4.15
N PHE A 4 -5.75 -6.54 -5.26
CA PHE A 4 -5.09 -5.57 -6.13
C PHE A 4 -6.07 -4.52 -6.70
N HIS A 5 -7.25 -4.95 -7.14
CA HIS A 5 -8.27 -4.05 -7.68
C HIS A 5 -8.79 -3.11 -6.59
N LEU A 6 -9.05 -3.65 -5.39
CA LEU A 6 -9.51 -2.86 -4.25
C LEU A 6 -8.46 -1.83 -3.85
N PHE A 7 -7.20 -2.25 -3.73
CA PHE A 7 -6.07 -1.35 -3.43
C PHE A 7 -5.92 -0.26 -4.50
N SER A 8 -5.96 -0.62 -5.79
CA SER A 8 -5.83 0.34 -6.88
C SER A 8 -6.97 1.37 -6.89
N ILE A 9 -8.20 0.95 -6.56
CA ILE A 9 -9.34 1.87 -6.43
C ILE A 9 -9.13 2.82 -5.26
N HIS A 10 -8.73 2.32 -4.09
CA HIS A 10 -8.49 3.14 -2.90
C HIS A 10 -7.35 4.15 -3.11
N ILE A 11 -6.23 3.72 -3.70
CA ILE A 11 -5.12 4.63 -4.06
C ILE A 11 -5.57 5.69 -5.07
N ASN A 12 -6.33 5.32 -6.10
CA ASN A 12 -6.83 6.28 -7.09
C ASN A 12 -7.84 7.27 -6.48
N ASN A 13 -8.65 6.82 -5.54
CA ASN A 13 -9.58 7.64 -4.76
C ASN A 13 -8.89 8.47 -3.66
N LYS A 14 -7.56 8.41 -3.54
CA LYS A 14 -6.77 9.01 -2.45
C LYS A 14 -7.18 8.54 -1.05
N ASP A 15 -7.85 7.40 -0.97
CA ASP A 15 -8.32 6.79 0.27
C ASP A 15 -7.24 5.84 0.83
N ILE A 16 -6.22 6.46 1.43
CA ILE A 16 -5.06 5.72 1.95
C ILE A 16 -5.45 4.82 3.14
N ASN A 17 -6.44 5.23 3.94
CA ASN A 17 -6.92 4.44 5.08
C ASN A 17 -7.47 3.08 4.64
N ASN A 18 -8.35 3.06 3.63
CA ASN A 18 -8.86 1.81 3.10
C ASN A 18 -7.77 1.04 2.34
N ALA A 19 -6.88 1.72 1.60
CA ALA A 19 -5.74 1.07 0.95
C ALA A 19 -4.84 0.33 1.97
N MET A 20 -4.61 0.92 3.14
CA MET A 20 -3.85 0.30 4.24
C MET A 20 -4.56 -0.90 4.85
N LEU A 21 -5.87 -0.83 5.03
CA LEU A 21 -6.65 -1.96 5.54
C LEU A 21 -6.52 -3.18 4.62
N VAL A 22 -6.53 -2.95 3.30
CA VAL A 22 -6.30 -4.02 2.30
C VAL A 22 -4.90 -4.63 2.43
N LEU A 23 -3.88 -3.83 2.74
CA LEU A 23 -2.51 -4.32 2.90
C LEU A 23 -2.27 -4.97 4.27
N ARG A 24 -2.92 -4.49 5.34
CA ARG A 24 -2.71 -4.96 6.73
C ARG A 24 -3.01 -6.44 6.90
N ASP A 25 -3.98 -6.95 6.14
CA ASP A 25 -4.37 -8.37 6.16
C ASP A 25 -3.42 -9.26 5.34
N LYS A 26 -2.45 -8.66 4.64
CA LYS A 26 -1.52 -9.37 3.74
C LYS A 26 -0.11 -9.39 4.28
N ALA A 27 0.63 -10.42 3.88
CA ALA A 27 2.08 -10.45 4.09
C ALA A 27 2.77 -9.30 3.33
N GLU A 28 3.86 -8.78 3.89
CA GLU A 28 4.65 -7.70 3.29
C GLU A 28 5.05 -7.99 1.83
N SER A 29 5.42 -9.23 1.52
CA SER A 29 5.76 -9.66 0.16
C SER A 29 4.61 -9.46 -0.82
N VAL A 30 3.38 -9.74 -0.38
CA VAL A 30 2.16 -9.54 -1.17
C VAL A 30 1.83 -8.06 -1.28
N ALA A 31 1.91 -7.32 -0.19
CA ALA A 31 1.70 -5.87 -0.15
C ALA A 31 2.65 -5.15 -1.12
N ARG A 32 3.93 -5.48 -1.10
CA ARG A 32 4.95 -4.95 -2.02
C ARG A 32 4.60 -5.24 -3.49
N ARG A 33 4.17 -6.47 -3.82
CA ARG A 33 3.76 -6.82 -5.19
C ARG A 33 2.53 -6.03 -5.64
N ILE A 34 1.55 -5.84 -4.76
CA ILE A 34 0.34 -5.05 -5.04
C ILE A 34 0.71 -3.60 -5.31
N MET A 35 1.55 -3.01 -4.46
CA MET A 35 2.02 -1.63 -4.59
C MET A 35 2.84 -1.40 -5.86
N VAL A 36 3.80 -2.28 -6.16
CA VAL A 36 4.57 -2.22 -7.42
C VAL A 36 3.65 -2.32 -8.63
N LYS A 37 2.66 -3.22 -8.59
CA LYS A 37 1.67 -3.37 -9.66
C LYS A 37 0.76 -2.14 -9.80
N ALA A 38 0.50 -1.43 -8.69
CA ALA A 38 -0.22 -0.16 -8.66
C ALA A 38 0.68 1.05 -9.00
N ARG A 39 1.93 0.84 -9.44
CA ARG A 39 2.93 1.88 -9.76
C ARG A 39 3.28 2.81 -8.59
N VAL A 40 3.14 2.30 -7.36
CA VAL A 40 3.56 2.97 -6.13
C VAL A 40 5.05 2.70 -5.92
N CYS A 41 5.85 3.73 -5.67
CA CYS A 41 7.27 3.59 -5.35
C CYS A 41 7.45 2.93 -3.98
N VAL A 42 7.76 1.64 -3.93
CA VAL A 42 7.95 0.91 -2.66
C VAL A 42 9.41 0.99 -2.22
N PRO A 43 9.71 1.39 -0.96
CA PRO A 43 11.08 1.35 -0.44
C PRO A 43 11.59 -0.09 -0.31
N SER A 44 12.90 -0.25 -0.40
CA SER A 44 13.61 -1.52 -0.14
C SER A 44 13.62 -1.91 1.35
N CYS A 45 13.06 -1.08 2.23
CA CYS A 45 12.89 -1.39 3.65
C CYS A 45 11.92 -2.56 3.88
N THR A 46 12.11 -3.26 5.00
CA THR A 46 11.31 -4.42 5.41
C THR A 46 10.81 -4.26 6.85
N GLY A 47 9.81 -5.06 7.21
CA GLY A 47 9.18 -5.13 8.51
C GLY A 47 8.56 -3.81 8.94
N LYS A 48 8.87 -3.40 10.17
CA LYS A 48 8.30 -2.21 10.80
C LYS A 48 8.57 -0.92 10.02
N LEU A 49 9.74 -0.82 9.38
CA LEU A 49 10.12 0.35 8.58
C LEU A 49 9.27 0.45 7.30
N PHE A 50 8.96 -0.68 6.66
CA PHE A 50 8.06 -0.71 5.53
C PHE A 50 6.67 -0.19 5.94
N TRP A 51 6.07 -0.74 6.99
CA TRP A 51 4.75 -0.32 7.45
C TRP A 51 4.71 1.14 7.91
N SER A 52 5.77 1.60 8.58
CA SER A 52 5.89 3.01 8.98
C SER A 52 6.01 3.93 7.78
N TRP A 53 6.73 3.54 6.72
CA TRP A 53 6.79 4.29 5.47
C TRP A 53 5.44 4.31 4.75
N VAL A 54 4.74 3.17 4.70
CA VAL A 54 3.39 3.11 4.11
C VAL A 54 2.46 4.08 4.83
N GLN A 55 2.55 4.17 6.16
CA GLN A 55 1.81 5.14 7.00
C GLN A 55 2.16 6.60 6.75
N VAL A 56 3.42 6.90 6.45
CA VAL A 56 3.92 8.26 6.18
C VAL A 56 3.74 8.65 4.70
N MET A 57 3.37 7.71 3.82
CA MET A 57 3.01 7.95 2.42
C MET A 57 1.65 8.67 2.27
N THR A 58 1.40 9.67 3.09
CA THR A 58 0.36 10.67 2.87
C THR A 58 0.91 11.76 1.96
N PRO A 59 0.14 12.27 0.97
CA PRO A 59 0.56 13.41 0.18
C PRO A 59 0.74 14.62 1.10
N THR A 60 1.99 15.04 1.30
CA THR A 60 2.29 16.37 1.82
C THR A 60 1.73 17.40 0.85
N TYR A 61 0.94 18.32 1.41
CA TYR A 61 0.30 19.47 0.78
C TYR A 61 1.21 20.24 -0.19
#